data_AF-A0A817ZZ81-F1
#
_entry.id   AF-A0A817ZZ81-F1
#
_cell.length_a   1.000
_cell.length_b   1.000
_cell.length_c   1.000
_cell.angle_alpha   90.00
_cell.angle_beta   90.00
_cell.angle_gamma   90.00
#
_symmetry.space_group_name_H-M   'P 1'
#
loop_
_entity.id
_entity.type
_entity.pdbx_description
1 polymer ?
#
loop_
_entity_poly.entity_id
_entity_poly.type
_entity_poly.pdbx_seq_one_letter_code
_entity_poly.pdbx_strand_id
1 'polypeptide(L)'
;TILGEETISLQLRHVANYILAYCNQKQTTNNDNLLHEIILLIGYYCVLNQDNQCRMAFGNRPTVLQQLSCLSFRYFVESKYMNILFPTLISCSYDCDTTRAILQTEMSLDLIANFIETKLSETKTINENDNTSVISSFHMRFPYDELNNALQYYRPISKRIDKNYHDEEKENESHRIDIQT
;
A
#
# COMPACT_ATOMS: atom_id res chain seq x y z
N THR A 1 13.95 -6.58 -18.49
CA THR A 1 13.04 -7.36 -17.64
C THR A 1 12.06 -8.10 -18.53
N ILE A 2 12.08 -9.44 -18.53
CA ILE A 2 11.28 -10.28 -19.45
C ILE A 2 9.77 -10.26 -19.08
N LEU A 3 9.43 -9.93 -17.82
CA LEU A 3 8.03 -9.82 -17.36
C LEU A 3 7.25 -8.61 -17.88
N GLY A 4 7.90 -7.68 -18.59
CA GLY A 4 7.26 -6.52 -19.22
C GLY A 4 6.77 -6.78 -20.65
N GLU A 5 6.90 -8.01 -21.17
CA GLU A 5 6.37 -8.35 -22.48
C GLU A 5 4.84 -8.15 -22.49
N GLU A 6 4.35 -7.42 -23.49
CA GLU A 6 2.95 -7.01 -23.62
C GLU A 6 1.98 -8.20 -23.51
N THR A 7 2.34 -9.32 -24.15
CA THR A 7 1.54 -10.55 -24.17
C THR A 7 1.39 -11.18 -22.78
N ILE A 8 2.48 -11.30 -22.02
CA ILE A 8 2.48 -11.92 -20.69
C ILE A 8 1.67 -11.06 -19.71
N SER A 9 1.82 -9.75 -19.81
CA SER A 9 1.14 -8.81 -18.92
C SER A 9 -0.36 -8.76 -19.17
N LEU A 10 -0.77 -8.86 -20.44
CA LEU A 10 -2.18 -8.97 -20.82
C LEU A 10 -2.80 -10.24 -20.23
N GLN A 11 -2.12 -11.39 -20.36
CA GLN A 11 -2.59 -12.66 -19.82
C GLN A 11 -2.69 -12.61 -18.29
N LEU A 12 -1.67 -12.09 -17.62
CA LEU A 12 -1.67 -11.91 -16.17
C LEU A 12 -2.86 -11.07 -15.72
N ARG A 13 -3.12 -9.94 -16.39
CA ARG A 13 -4.26 -9.08 -16.09
C ARG A 13 -5.59 -9.79 -16.25
N HIS A 14 -5.77 -10.60 -17.30
CA HIS A 14 -6.99 -11.38 -17.50
C HIS A 14 -7.19 -12.41 -16.38
N VAL A 15 -6.13 -13.14 -16.02
CA VAL A 15 -6.16 -14.11 -14.92
C VAL A 15 -6.47 -13.43 -13.59
N ALA A 16 -5.79 -12.32 -13.29
CA ALA A 16 -6.00 -11.54 -12.07
C ALA A 16 -7.44 -11.04 -11.95
N ASN A 17 -7.97 -10.40 -12.99
CA ASN A 17 -9.36 -9.92 -13.02
C ASN A 17 -10.37 -11.05 -12.83
N TYR A 18 -10.14 -12.21 -13.45
CA TYR A 18 -11.05 -13.34 -13.32
C TYR A 18 -11.03 -13.90 -11.89
N ILE A 19 -9.85 -14.15 -11.31
CA ILE A 19 -9.70 -14.73 -9.98
C ILE A 19 -10.25 -13.76 -8.92
N LEU A 20 -9.91 -12.47 -8.99
CA LEU A 20 -10.42 -11.45 -8.07
C LEU A 20 -11.95 -11.40 -8.10
N ALA A 21 -12.56 -11.31 -9.29
CA ALA A 21 -14.00 -11.30 -9.43
C ALA A 21 -14.65 -12.59 -8.89
N TYR A 22 -14.09 -13.75 -9.23
CA TYR A 22 -14.61 -15.05 -8.79
C TYR A 22 -14.57 -15.21 -7.26
N CYS A 23 -13.41 -14.93 -6.65
CA CYS A 23 -13.22 -15.07 -5.21
C CYS A 23 -14.04 -14.05 -4.42
N ASN A 24 -14.20 -12.82 -4.93
CA ASN A 24 -14.97 -11.77 -4.24
C ASN A 24 -16.48 -12.07 -4.21
N GLN A 25 -17.01 -12.70 -5.28
CA GLN A 25 -18.44 -13.05 -5.38
C GLN A 25 -18.81 -14.30 -4.56
N LYS A 26 -17.96 -15.33 -4.58
CA LYS A 26 -18.24 -16.62 -3.93
C LYS A 26 -17.42 -16.76 -2.66
N GLN A 27 -17.73 -15.97 -1.64
CA GLN A 27 -17.02 -15.98 -0.35
C GLN A 27 -17.18 -17.35 0.36
N THR A 28 -16.29 -18.30 0.03
CA THR A 28 -16.14 -19.60 0.69
C THR A 28 -14.75 -19.67 1.30
N THR A 29 -14.58 -20.43 2.38
CA THR A 29 -13.32 -20.48 3.15
C THR A 29 -12.10 -20.89 2.32
N ASN A 30 -12.28 -21.69 1.27
CA ASN A 30 -11.20 -22.11 0.38
C ASN A 30 -10.74 -21.02 -0.60
N ASN A 31 -11.57 -20.00 -0.84
CA ASN A 31 -11.27 -18.93 -1.79
C ASN A 31 -10.39 -17.83 -1.18
N ASP A 32 -10.33 -17.72 0.15
CA ASP A 32 -9.51 -16.70 0.83
C ASP A 32 -8.01 -16.92 0.54
N ASN A 33 -7.53 -18.17 0.53
CA ASN A 33 -6.13 -18.47 0.22
C ASN A 33 -5.77 -18.06 -1.21
N LEU A 34 -6.57 -18.46 -2.20
CA LEU A 34 -6.33 -18.10 -3.60
C LEU A 34 -6.44 -16.58 -3.81
N LEU A 35 -7.37 -15.92 -3.12
CA LEU A 35 -7.52 -14.48 -3.15
C LEU A 35 -6.27 -13.78 -2.58
N HIS A 36 -5.72 -14.28 -1.48
CA HIS A 36 -4.48 -13.75 -0.93
C HIS A 36 -3.31 -13.92 -1.89
N GLU A 37 -3.15 -15.08 -2.49
CA GLU A 37 -2.08 -15.36 -3.46
C GLU A 37 -2.15 -14.44 -4.69
N ILE A 38 -3.36 -14.17 -5.21
CA ILE A 38 -3.48 -13.26 -6.36
C ILE A 38 -3.20 -11.80 -5.96
N ILE A 39 -3.64 -11.36 -4.77
CA ILE A 39 -3.33 -10.02 -4.24
C ILE A 39 -1.81 -9.85 -4.06
N LEU A 40 -1.15 -10.89 -3.55
CA LEU A 40 0.31 -10.97 -3.41
C LEU A 40 1.02 -10.85 -4.75
N LEU A 41 0.63 -11.68 -5.73
CA LEU A 41 1.22 -11.70 -7.07
C LEU A 41 1.13 -10.33 -7.75
N ILE A 42 -0.03 -9.66 -7.65
CA ILE A 42 -0.23 -8.33 -8.22
C ILE A 42 0.71 -7.31 -7.55
N GLY A 43 0.87 -7.37 -6.23
CA GLY A 43 1.77 -6.48 -5.49
C GLY A 43 3.22 -6.60 -5.99
N TYR A 44 3.73 -7.83 -6.10
CA TYR A 44 5.08 -8.08 -6.63
C TYR A 44 5.25 -7.69 -8.10
N TYR A 45 4.20 -7.82 -8.90
CA TYR A 45 4.26 -7.41 -10.30
C TYR A 45 4.36 -5.89 -10.45
N CYS A 46 3.68 -5.12 -9.60
CA CYS A 46 3.58 -3.66 -9.70
C CYS A 46 4.68 -2.89 -8.96
N VAL A 47 5.30 -3.47 -7.92
CA VAL A 47 6.19 -2.75 -7.00
C VAL A 47 7.30 -1.99 -7.75
N LEU A 48 7.37 -0.68 -7.52
CA LEU A 48 8.33 0.25 -8.12
C LEU A 48 8.45 0.16 -9.66
N ASN A 49 7.35 -0.17 -10.35
CA ASN A 49 7.31 -0.22 -11.81
C ASN A 49 6.03 0.42 -12.34
N GLN A 50 6.12 1.70 -12.72
CA GLN A 50 4.97 2.48 -13.18
C GLN A 50 4.28 1.89 -14.44
N ASP A 51 5.02 1.23 -15.34
CA ASP A 51 4.44 0.57 -16.52
C ASP A 51 3.54 -0.60 -16.11
N ASN A 52 4.05 -1.47 -15.23
CA ASN A 52 3.28 -2.59 -14.69
C ASN A 52 2.07 -2.12 -13.87
N GLN A 53 2.22 -1.05 -13.09
CA GLN A 53 1.12 -0.40 -12.37
C GLN A 53 0.02 0.06 -13.34
N CYS A 54 0.40 0.77 -14.41
CA CYS A 54 -0.54 1.21 -15.44
C CYS A 54 -1.25 0.02 -16.09
N ARG A 55 -0.53 -1.05 -16.41
CA ARG A 55 -1.13 -2.27 -17.00
C ARG A 55 -2.24 -2.84 -16.13
N MET A 56 -2.09 -2.82 -14.80
CA MET A 56 -3.13 -3.28 -13.87
C MET A 56 -4.27 -2.27 -13.65
N ALA A 57 -4.03 -0.99 -13.91
CA ALA A 57 -5.01 0.07 -13.72
C ALA A 57 -5.90 0.35 -14.94
N PHE A 58 -5.49 -0.06 -16.14
CA PHE A 58 -6.20 0.19 -17.39
C PHE A 58 -6.78 -1.07 -18.04
N GLY A 59 -7.66 -0.89 -19.04
CA GLY A 59 -8.30 -1.94 -19.82
C GLY A 59 -9.78 -2.16 -19.49
N ASN A 60 -10.22 -3.41 -19.56
CA ASN A 60 -11.61 -3.78 -19.29
C ASN A 60 -11.99 -3.46 -17.85
N ARG A 61 -13.14 -2.81 -17.67
CA ARG A 61 -13.66 -2.44 -16.36
C ARG A 61 -14.55 -3.55 -15.77
N PRO A 62 -14.54 -3.75 -14.44
CA PRO A 62 -13.62 -3.12 -13.49
C PRO A 62 -12.19 -3.63 -13.68
N THR A 63 -11.20 -2.71 -13.66
CA THR A 63 -9.79 -3.07 -13.82
C THR A 63 -9.25 -3.76 -12.55
N VAL A 64 -8.06 -4.35 -12.60
CA VAL A 64 -7.49 -5.08 -11.46
C VAL A 64 -7.37 -4.15 -10.24
N LEU A 65 -6.89 -2.92 -10.45
CA LEU A 65 -6.80 -1.92 -9.37
C LEU A 65 -8.17 -1.56 -8.79
N GLN A 66 -9.20 -1.41 -9.63
CA GLN A 66 -10.55 -1.12 -9.17
C GLN A 66 -11.14 -2.29 -8.39
N GLN A 67 -10.94 -3.53 -8.86
CA GLN A 67 -11.40 -4.72 -8.14
C GLN A 67 -10.72 -4.89 -6.78
N LEU A 68 -9.41 -4.63 -6.68
CA LEU A 68 -8.68 -4.62 -5.41
C LEU A 68 -9.26 -3.59 -4.43
N SER A 69 -9.63 -2.41 -4.94
CA SER A 69 -10.22 -1.31 -4.15
C SER A 69 -11.66 -1.58 -3.73
N CYS A 70 -12.33 -2.57 -4.34
CA CYS A 70 -13.72 -2.97 -4.07
C CYS A 70 -13.85 -4.39 -3.46
N LEU A 71 -12.77 -4.91 -2.85
CA LEU A 71 -12.85 -6.18 -2.11
C LEU A 71 -13.80 -6.06 -0.90
N SER A 72 -14.19 -7.22 -0.35
CA SER A 72 -15.02 -7.30 0.85
C SER A 72 -14.48 -6.43 2.00
N PHE A 73 -15.40 -5.80 2.76
CA PHE A 73 -15.10 -4.85 3.84
C PHE A 73 -14.05 -5.35 4.85
N ARG A 74 -13.97 -6.67 5.09
CA ARG A 74 -12.95 -7.27 5.97
C ARG A 74 -11.52 -6.89 5.59
N TYR A 75 -11.24 -6.69 4.30
CA TYR A 75 -9.92 -6.28 3.79
C TYR A 75 -9.54 -4.84 4.13
N PHE A 76 -10.48 -4.03 4.62
CA PHE A 76 -10.29 -2.63 4.98
C PHE A 76 -10.36 -2.37 6.49
N VAL A 77 -10.70 -3.38 7.29
CA VAL A 77 -10.91 -3.22 8.74
C VAL A 77 -10.14 -4.22 9.58
N GLU A 78 -10.08 -5.48 9.17
CA GLU A 78 -9.37 -6.50 9.95
C GLU A 78 -7.88 -6.44 9.65
N SER A 79 -7.08 -6.20 10.70
CA SER A 79 -5.63 -6.04 10.60
C SER A 79 -4.98 -7.10 9.72
N LYS A 80 -5.32 -8.40 9.91
CA LYS A 80 -4.76 -9.52 9.13
C LYS A 80 -4.98 -9.44 7.61
N TYR A 81 -6.10 -8.88 7.15
CA TYR A 81 -6.41 -8.76 5.72
C TYR A 81 -5.89 -7.42 5.14
N MET A 82 -5.97 -6.32 5.91
CA MET A 82 -5.37 -5.03 5.52
C MET A 82 -3.88 -5.19 5.24
N ASN A 83 -3.23 -5.93 6.11
CA ASN A 83 -1.86 -6.41 6.00
C ASN A 83 -1.56 -7.07 4.63
N ILE A 84 -2.52 -7.73 3.99
CA ILE A 84 -2.32 -8.32 2.65
C ILE A 84 -2.62 -7.30 1.56
N LEU A 85 -3.74 -6.57 1.67
CA LEU A 85 -4.24 -5.70 0.61
C LEU A 85 -3.47 -4.37 0.50
N PHE A 86 -3.22 -3.69 1.62
CA PHE A 86 -2.71 -2.32 1.60
C PHE A 86 -1.30 -2.21 1.01
N PRO A 87 -0.35 -3.11 1.33
CA PRO A 87 0.94 -3.11 0.65
C PRO A 87 0.83 -3.31 -0.86
N THR A 88 -0.14 -4.12 -1.32
CA THR A 88 -0.41 -4.30 -2.75
C THR A 88 -0.98 -3.02 -3.37
N LEU A 89 -1.94 -2.35 -2.72
CA LEU A 89 -2.49 -1.09 -3.22
C LEU A 89 -1.42 0.01 -3.32
N ILE A 90 -0.52 0.09 -2.34
CA ILE A 90 0.65 0.98 -2.37
C ILE A 90 1.54 0.61 -3.56
N SER A 91 1.88 -0.67 -3.74
CA SER A 91 2.71 -1.14 -4.86
C SER A 91 2.09 -0.83 -6.23
N CYS A 92 0.76 -0.84 -6.33
CA CYS A 92 0.02 -0.52 -7.55
C CYS A 92 -0.08 0.99 -7.86
N SER A 93 0.24 1.87 -6.91
CA SER A 93 -0.07 3.31 -7.04
C SER A 93 1.01 4.28 -6.57
N TYR A 94 2.04 3.79 -5.87
CA TYR A 94 3.12 4.63 -5.38
C TYR A 94 3.99 5.11 -6.54
N ASP A 95 4.35 6.40 -6.46
CA ASP A 95 5.17 7.08 -7.47
C ASP A 95 4.56 7.02 -8.89
N CYS A 96 3.24 6.95 -8.99
CA CYS A 96 2.52 7.05 -10.27
C CYS A 96 1.23 7.83 -10.09
N ASP A 97 1.23 9.10 -10.52
CA ASP A 97 0.08 10.00 -10.35
C ASP A 97 -1.18 9.47 -11.03
N THR A 98 -1.01 8.78 -12.16
CA THR A 98 -2.11 8.21 -12.94
C THR A 98 -2.84 7.12 -12.17
N THR A 99 -2.12 6.12 -11.65
CA THR A 99 -2.73 5.01 -10.91
C THR A 99 -3.15 5.43 -9.51
N ARG A 100 -2.44 6.38 -8.89
CA ARG A 100 -2.87 7.04 -7.66
C ARG A 100 -4.19 7.77 -7.83
N ALA A 101 -4.39 8.52 -8.91
CA ALA A 101 -5.64 9.23 -9.16
C ALA A 101 -6.81 8.25 -9.32
N ILE A 102 -6.60 7.14 -10.03
CA ILE A 102 -7.60 6.06 -10.12
C ILE A 102 -7.90 5.51 -8.72
N LEU A 103 -6.88 5.15 -7.93
CA LEU A 103 -7.09 4.64 -6.58
C LEU A 103 -7.86 5.63 -5.67
N GLN A 104 -7.57 6.92 -5.80
CA GLN A 104 -8.26 7.99 -5.07
C GLN A 104 -9.75 8.09 -5.44
N THR A 105 -10.12 7.75 -6.68
CA THR A 105 -11.54 7.69 -7.07
C THR A 105 -12.28 6.49 -6.49
N GLU A 106 -11.57 5.41 -6.16
CA GLU A 106 -12.16 4.17 -5.62
C GLU A 106 -12.18 4.14 -4.09
N MET A 107 -11.20 4.75 -3.42
CA MET A 107 -11.12 4.78 -1.95
C MET A 107 -10.35 6.00 -1.41
N SER A 108 -10.56 6.31 -0.12
CA SER A 108 -9.81 7.37 0.55
C SER A 108 -8.33 7.00 0.74
N LEU A 109 -7.43 7.85 0.24
CA LEU A 109 -5.98 7.72 0.46
C LEU A 109 -5.56 7.93 1.92
N ASP A 110 -6.42 8.54 2.76
CA ASP A 110 -6.16 8.62 4.20
C ASP A 110 -6.05 7.22 4.84
N LEU A 111 -6.79 6.23 4.33
CA LEU A 111 -6.69 4.85 4.83
C LEU A 111 -5.27 4.30 4.62
N ILE A 112 -4.67 4.58 3.46
CA ILE A 112 -3.31 4.16 3.13
C ILE A 112 -2.31 4.90 4.01
N ALA A 113 -2.46 6.22 4.16
CA ALA A 113 -1.58 7.02 5.02
C ALA A 113 -1.61 6.53 6.48
N ASN A 114 -2.79 6.32 7.04
CA ASN A 114 -2.95 5.83 8.42
C ASN A 114 -2.36 4.42 8.61
N PHE A 115 -2.51 3.55 7.61
CA PHE A 115 -1.90 2.22 7.62
C PHE A 115 -0.36 2.33 7.67
N ILE A 116 0.24 3.18 6.83
CA ILE A 116 1.70 3.40 6.81
C ILE A 116 2.18 3.97 8.16
N GLU A 117 1.47 4.94 8.75
CA GLU A 117 1.82 5.50 10.07
C GLU A 117 1.79 4.45 11.18
N THR A 118 0.79 3.57 11.15
CA THR A 118 0.69 2.44 12.08
C THR A 118 1.91 1.53 11.95
N LYS A 119 2.29 1.16 10.73
CA LYS A 119 3.46 0.31 10.47
C LYS A 119 4.78 0.95 10.91
N LEU A 120 4.97 2.25 10.64
CA LEU A 120 6.14 3.00 11.10
C LEU A 120 6.22 3.08 12.63
N SER A 121 5.07 3.15 13.32
CA SER A 121 5.00 3.21 14.78
C SER A 121 5.30 1.85 15.42
N GLU A 122 4.74 0.77 14.86
CA GLU A 122 5.04 -0.61 15.27
C GLU A 122 6.55 -0.89 15.24
N THR A 123 7.26 -0.48 14.18
CA THR A 123 8.72 -0.69 14.06
C THR A 123 9.53 0.02 15.16
N LYS A 124 9.14 1.25 15.56
CA LYS A 124 9.87 2.00 16.59
C LYS A 124 9.85 1.33 17.96
N THR A 125 8.78 0.59 18.27
CA THR A 125 8.59 -0.07 19.57
C THR A 125 9.37 -1.38 19.72
N ILE A 126 9.81 -1.99 18.62
CA ILE A 126 10.42 -3.33 18.63
C ILE A 126 11.94 -3.28 18.85
N ASN A 127 12.55 -2.09 18.76
CA ASN A 127 14.00 -1.92 18.88
C ASN A 127 14.56 -2.11 20.31
N GLU A 128 13.75 -2.44 21.33
CA GLU A 128 14.23 -2.52 22.71
C GLU A 128 14.35 -3.91 23.33
N ASN A 129 13.70 -4.99 22.88
CA ASN A 129 13.76 -6.22 23.71
C ASN A 129 13.64 -7.62 23.12
N ASP A 130 13.48 -7.88 21.81
CA ASP A 130 13.43 -9.29 21.38
C ASP A 130 13.95 -9.56 19.96
N ASN A 131 14.94 -10.45 19.91
CA ASN A 131 15.28 -11.23 18.72
C ASN A 131 14.10 -12.17 18.43
N THR A 132 13.12 -11.77 17.63
CA THR A 132 12.10 -12.73 17.16
C THR A 132 11.61 -12.43 15.75
N SER A 133 11.80 -13.44 14.91
CA SER A 133 11.38 -13.66 13.53
C SER A 133 9.86 -13.60 13.29
N VAL A 134 9.14 -12.66 13.92
CA VAL A 134 7.70 -12.44 13.72
C VAL A 134 7.44 -11.14 12.98
N ILE A 135 8.39 -10.19 13.00
CA ILE A 135 8.34 -8.96 12.18
C ILE A 135 8.48 -9.31 10.68
N SER A 136 9.09 -10.45 10.35
CA SER A 136 9.44 -10.89 9.00
C SER A 136 8.28 -11.33 8.10
N SER A 137 7.03 -11.38 8.58
CA SER A 137 5.88 -11.69 7.73
C SER A 137 5.10 -10.45 7.25
N PHE A 138 5.52 -9.25 7.70
CA PHE A 138 5.03 -7.93 7.25
C PHE A 138 6.11 -7.08 6.57
N HIS A 139 7.39 -7.43 6.74
CA HIS A 139 8.48 -6.77 6.05
C HIS A 139 8.48 -7.13 4.55
N MET A 140 8.30 -6.12 3.69
CA MET A 140 8.93 -5.99 2.36
C MET A 140 8.15 -6.45 1.12
N ARG A 141 6.82 -6.24 1.04
CA ARG A 141 6.16 -6.18 -0.29
C ARG A 141 6.37 -4.83 -0.98
N PHE A 142 6.51 -3.79 -0.17
CA PHE A 142 6.93 -2.46 -0.57
C PHE A 142 8.21 -2.13 0.22
N PRO A 143 9.24 -1.53 -0.39
CA PRO A 143 10.52 -1.27 0.29
C PRO A 143 10.34 -0.39 1.52
N TYR A 144 10.93 -0.79 2.65
CA TYR A 144 10.79 -0.06 3.92
C TYR A 144 11.39 1.34 3.87
N ASP A 145 12.49 1.49 3.13
CA ASP A 145 13.17 2.76 2.94
C ASP A 145 12.25 3.79 2.24
N GLU A 146 11.28 3.31 1.46
CA GLU A 146 10.31 4.15 0.76
C GLU A 146 9.05 4.45 1.58
N LEU A 147 8.85 3.87 2.78
CA LEU A 147 7.61 4.07 3.55
C LEU A 147 7.40 5.52 3.97
N ASN A 148 8.48 6.24 4.32
CA ASN A 148 8.37 7.66 4.67
C ASN A 148 7.97 8.51 3.45
N ASN A 149 8.55 8.21 2.28
CA ASN A 149 8.22 8.89 1.03
C ASN A 149 6.78 8.57 0.61
N ALA A 150 6.36 7.30 0.71
CA ALA A 150 5.00 6.86 0.48
C ALA A 150 4.01 7.55 1.43
N LEU A 151 4.33 7.64 2.72
CA LEU A 151 3.50 8.36 3.68
C LEU A 151 3.30 9.81 3.24
N GLN A 152 4.37 10.51 2.88
CA GLN A 152 4.25 11.87 2.38
C GLN A 152 3.36 11.88 1.14
N TYR A 153 3.64 11.06 0.14
CA TYR A 153 2.93 10.98 -1.14
C TYR A 153 1.40 10.79 -1.01
N TYR A 154 0.93 9.95 -0.07
CA TYR A 154 -0.50 9.73 0.16
C TYR A 154 -1.14 10.72 1.13
N ARG A 155 -0.36 11.34 2.03
CA ARG A 155 -0.88 12.31 3.01
C ARG A 155 -1.49 13.51 2.28
N PRO A 156 -2.72 13.93 2.62
CA PRO A 156 -3.29 15.16 2.07
C PRO A 156 -2.42 16.36 2.44
N ILE A 157 -2.35 17.33 1.53
CA ILE A 157 -1.46 18.51 1.65
C ILE A 157 -1.71 19.27 2.95
N SER A 158 -2.96 19.40 3.38
CA SER A 158 -3.34 20.05 4.65
C SER A 158 -2.59 19.47 5.85
N LYS A 159 -2.58 18.14 5.98
CA LYS A 159 -1.90 17.45 7.09
C LYS A 159 -0.37 17.44 6.99
N ARG A 160 0.22 17.88 5.87
CA ARG A 160 1.69 18.03 5.73
C ARG A 160 2.16 19.35 6.35
N ILE A 161 1.37 20.41 6.17
CA ILE A 161 1.68 21.76 6.69
C ILE A 161 1.62 21.77 8.22
N ASP A 162 0.60 21.15 8.82
CA ASP A 162 0.46 21.07 10.28
C ASP A 162 1.63 20.34 10.96
N LYS A 163 2.17 19.30 10.30
CA LYS A 163 3.31 18.54 10.82
C LYS A 163 4.60 19.35 10.75
N ASN A 164 4.87 20.02 9.62
CA ASN A 164 6.04 20.88 9.48
C ASN A 164 6.00 22.04 10.48
N TYR A 165 4.83 22.62 10.73
CA TYR A 165 4.66 23.69 11.71
C TYR A 165 4.97 23.21 13.15
N HIS A 166 4.51 22.01 13.53
CA HIS A 166 4.81 21.45 14.85
C HIS A 166 6.25 20.95 15.01
N ASP A 167 6.87 20.44 13.95
CA ASP A 167 8.29 20.05 13.97
C ASP A 167 9.19 21.31 14.05
N GLU A 168 8.84 22.40 13.36
CA GLU A 168 9.51 23.70 13.47
C GLU A 168 9.35 24.36 14.86
N GLU A 169 8.17 24.26 15.49
CA GLU A 169 7.97 24.76 16.86
C GLU A 169 8.85 24.01 17.87
N LYS A 170 8.96 22.67 17.76
CA LYS A 170 9.80 21.86 18.65
C LYS A 170 11.30 22.12 18.48
N GLU A 171 11.74 22.39 17.25
CA GLU A 171 13.14 22.71 16.96
C GLU A 171 13.50 24.10 17.47
N ASN A 172 12.60 25.08 17.29
CA ASN A 172 12.75 26.43 17.83
C ASN A 172 12.71 26.48 19.38
N GLU A 173 11.91 25.61 20.01
CA GLU A 173 11.81 25.53 21.46
C GLU A 173 13.05 24.85 22.07
N SER A 174 13.64 23.85 21.41
CA SER A 174 14.93 23.27 21.80
C SER A 174 16.07 24.30 21.72
N HIS A 175 16.13 25.09 20.63
CA HIS A 175 17.13 26.16 20.49
C HIS A 175 17.00 27.28 21.53
N ARG A 176 15.79 27.55 22.05
CA ARG A 176 15.61 28.55 23.12
C ARG A 176 16.17 28.09 24.46
N ILE A 177 16.13 26.78 24.74
CA ILE A 177 16.58 26.21 26.01
C ILE A 177 18.13 26.21 26.08
N ASP A 178 18.80 26.01 24.95
CA ASP A 178 20.27 26.01 24.87
C ASP A 178 20.91 27.40 25.02
N ILE A 179 20.15 28.49 24.82
CA ILE A 179 20.65 29.88 24.97
C ILE A 179 20.52 30.39 26.42
N GLN A 180 19.81 29.67 27.28
CA GLN A 180 19.56 30.06 28.68
C GLN A 180 20.38 29.28 29.73
N THR A 181 21.35 28.45 29.31
CA THR A 181 22.29 27.74 30.20
C THR A 181 23.72 28.23 29.98
#